data_AF-A0A2H3U3N2-F1
#
_entry.id   AF-A0A2H3U3N2-F1
#
_cell.length_a   1.000
_cell.length_b   1.000
_cell.length_c   1.000
_cell.angle_alpha   90.00
_cell.angle_beta   90.00
_cell.angle_gamma   90.00
#
_symmetry.space_group_name_H-M   'P 1'
#
loop_
_entity.id
_entity.type
_entity.pdbx_description
1 polymer ?
#
loop_
_entity_poly.entity_id
_entity_poly.type
_entity_poly.pdbx_seq_one_letter_code
_entity_poly.pdbx_strand_id
1 'polypeptide(L)'
;MPERVLALRGACLVRDRHRCVISRRFDQNEAFKRISRYGDEARDDDGISLAGAAFNALEVAHILPHSLTQDPSKEAALAILNMFDSGAAFLIESTDIDRPRNAITLTHSLHMWFGDFRIFFESIDQQAHTYRINTFLPPGLLGGLLPVTRTLHLTETRSIDPPSPRLLAIHSAIAHILHLSAAGDYIDKVLQDMEENGVREDGSTELDRLVKLRLNGWSVSEVSG
;
A
#
# COMPACT_ATOMS: atom_id res chain seq x y z
N MET A 1 0.15 12.60 -16.69
CA MET A 1 -0.26 11.75 -15.55
C MET A 1 -0.50 10.29 -15.96
N PRO A 2 -1.23 9.95 -17.04
CA PRO A 2 -1.46 8.55 -17.43
C PRO A 2 -0.17 7.80 -17.81
N GLU A 3 0.74 8.44 -18.56
CA GLU A 3 1.99 7.81 -19.02
C GLU A 3 2.94 7.44 -17.87
N ARG A 4 3.00 8.27 -16.82
CA ARG A 4 3.85 8.00 -15.64
C ARG A 4 3.36 6.77 -14.87
N VAL A 5 2.06 6.64 -14.68
CA VAL A 5 1.43 5.49 -14.02
C VAL A 5 1.64 4.21 -14.84
N LEU A 6 1.51 4.29 -16.17
CA LEU A 6 1.80 3.16 -17.06
C LEU A 6 3.27 2.74 -17.02
N ALA A 7 4.19 3.70 -17.01
CA ALA A 7 5.63 3.43 -16.90
C ALA A 7 5.99 2.79 -15.55
N LEU A 8 5.43 3.30 -14.44
CA LEU A 8 5.58 2.71 -13.11
C LEU A 8 5.06 1.27 -13.09
N ARG A 9 3.88 1.04 -13.68
CA ARG A 9 3.28 -0.30 -13.75
C ARG A 9 4.19 -1.29 -14.48
N GLY A 10 4.68 -0.91 -15.65
CA GLY A 10 5.61 -1.74 -16.42
C GLY A 10 6.90 -2.05 -15.66
N ALA A 11 7.50 -1.03 -15.03
CA ALA A 11 8.73 -1.20 -14.26
C ALA A 11 8.56 -2.15 -13.06
N CYS A 12 7.47 -2.01 -12.30
CA CYS A 12 7.20 -2.88 -11.15
C CYS A 12 6.93 -4.32 -11.59
N LEU A 13 6.14 -4.54 -12.64
CA LEU A 13 5.89 -5.88 -13.18
C LEU A 13 7.20 -6.58 -13.60
N VAL A 14 8.09 -5.88 -14.32
CA VAL A 14 9.39 -6.44 -14.72
C VAL A 14 10.25 -6.75 -13.49
N ARG A 15 10.36 -5.81 -12.54
CA ARG A 15 11.13 -5.99 -11.31
C ARG A 15 10.64 -7.19 -10.50
N ASP A 16 9.33 -7.31 -10.35
CA ASP A 16 8.68 -8.35 -9.55
C ASP A 16 8.47 -9.66 -10.34
N ARG A 17 9.11 -9.79 -11.51
CA ARG A 17 9.09 -10.98 -12.38
C ARG A 17 7.66 -11.41 -12.74
N HIS A 18 6.82 -10.41 -13.00
CA HIS A 18 5.40 -10.54 -13.32
C HIS A 18 4.62 -11.34 -12.27
N ARG A 19 5.00 -11.23 -10.99
CA ARG A 19 4.34 -11.93 -9.88
C ARG A 19 3.88 -10.98 -8.80
N CYS A 20 2.79 -11.35 -8.14
CA CYS A 20 2.44 -10.75 -6.87
C CYS A 20 3.55 -11.02 -5.84
N VAL A 21 4.03 -9.97 -5.17
CA VAL A 21 5.14 -10.08 -4.20
C VAL A 21 4.80 -10.97 -2.99
N ILE A 22 3.50 -11.09 -2.65
CA ILE A 22 3.00 -11.88 -1.52
C ILE A 22 2.63 -13.30 -1.96
N SER A 23 1.63 -13.44 -2.83
CA SER A 23 1.06 -14.74 -3.20
C SER A 23 1.89 -15.50 -4.24
N ARG A 24 2.85 -14.82 -4.88
CA ARG A 24 3.62 -15.32 -6.03
C ARG A 24 2.76 -15.71 -7.25
N ARG A 25 1.46 -15.40 -7.27
CA ARG A 25 0.62 -15.59 -8.46
C ARG A 25 1.19 -14.79 -9.63
N PHE A 26 1.28 -15.43 -10.79
CA PHE A 26 1.81 -14.84 -12.01
C PHE A 26 0.73 -14.03 -12.74
N ASP A 27 1.14 -12.99 -13.46
CA ASP A 27 0.25 -12.06 -14.16
C ASP A 27 -0.55 -12.77 -15.25
N GLN A 28 -1.87 -12.65 -15.18
CA GLN A 28 -2.79 -13.27 -16.13
C GLN A 28 -2.61 -12.74 -17.55
N ASN A 29 -2.37 -11.44 -17.72
CA ASN A 29 -2.22 -10.85 -19.05
C ASN A 29 -0.89 -11.26 -19.69
N GLU A 30 0.19 -11.30 -18.91
CA GLU A 30 1.48 -11.80 -19.36
C GLU A 30 1.44 -13.30 -19.67
N ALA A 31 0.77 -14.10 -18.84
CA ALA A 31 0.55 -15.52 -19.12
C ALA A 31 -0.19 -15.72 -20.45
N PHE A 32 -1.30 -14.99 -20.65
CA PHE A 32 -2.06 -15.04 -21.90
C PHE A 32 -1.18 -14.72 -23.11
N LYS A 33 -0.41 -13.62 -23.08
CA LYS A 33 0.50 -13.25 -24.16
C LYS A 33 1.52 -14.34 -24.47
N ARG A 34 2.14 -14.94 -23.45
CA ARG A 34 3.17 -15.97 -23.63
C ARG A 34 2.58 -17.27 -24.14
N ILE A 35 1.44 -17.71 -23.59
CA ILE A 35 0.74 -18.93 -24.03
C ILE A 35 0.26 -18.76 -25.47
N SER A 36 -0.32 -17.61 -25.84
CA SER A 36 -0.74 -17.36 -27.23
C SER A 36 0.43 -17.37 -28.21
N ARG A 37 1.65 -17.03 -27.77
CA ARG A 37 2.85 -16.97 -28.62
C ARG A 37 3.61 -18.29 -28.69
N TYR A 38 3.67 -19.04 -27.59
CA TYR A 38 4.57 -20.20 -27.43
C TYR A 38 3.84 -21.51 -27.09
N GLY A 39 2.52 -21.48 -26.90
CA GLY A 39 1.72 -22.67 -26.56
C GLY A 39 2.22 -23.34 -25.27
N ASP A 40 2.38 -24.66 -25.33
CA ASP A 40 2.85 -25.49 -24.21
C ASP A 40 4.32 -25.21 -23.81
N GLU A 41 5.09 -24.54 -24.67
CA GLU A 41 6.45 -24.11 -24.39
C GLU A 41 6.53 -22.76 -23.68
N ALA A 42 5.38 -22.14 -23.37
CA ALA A 42 5.37 -20.89 -22.61
C ALA A 42 5.95 -21.08 -21.21
N ARG A 43 6.89 -20.21 -20.84
CA ARG A 43 7.55 -20.18 -19.54
C ARG A 43 7.38 -18.83 -18.83
N ASP A 44 7.38 -18.86 -17.51
CA ASP A 44 7.50 -17.65 -16.70
C ASP A 44 8.93 -17.07 -16.74
N ASP A 45 9.15 -16.01 -15.99
CA ASP A 45 10.44 -15.32 -15.89
C ASP A 45 11.55 -16.19 -15.28
N ASP A 46 11.18 -17.25 -14.54
CA ASP A 46 12.06 -18.23 -13.89
C ASP A 46 12.29 -19.49 -14.75
N GLY A 47 11.73 -19.55 -15.96
CA GLY A 47 11.83 -20.72 -16.86
C GLY A 47 10.87 -21.87 -16.51
N ILE A 48 9.92 -21.67 -15.60
CA ILE A 48 8.93 -22.68 -15.20
C ILE A 48 7.76 -22.66 -16.19
N SER A 49 7.24 -23.86 -16.52
CA SER A 49 6.10 -23.99 -17.43
C SER A 49 4.86 -23.26 -16.91
N LEU A 50 4.20 -22.53 -17.82
CA LEU A 50 2.90 -21.91 -17.57
C LEU A 50 1.74 -22.89 -17.75
N ALA A 51 1.98 -24.09 -18.29
CA ALA A 51 0.92 -25.08 -18.50
C ALA A 51 0.30 -25.52 -17.16
N GLY A 52 -1.03 -25.44 -17.06
CA GLY A 52 -1.77 -25.83 -15.84
C GLY A 52 -1.56 -24.93 -14.62
N ALA A 53 -0.80 -23.84 -14.75
CA ALA A 53 -0.62 -22.87 -13.67
C ALA A 53 -1.86 -21.98 -13.51
N ALA A 54 -2.10 -21.53 -12.29
CA ALA A 54 -3.17 -20.57 -11.99
C ALA A 54 -2.61 -19.15 -11.87
N PHE A 55 -3.21 -18.23 -12.64
CA PHE A 55 -2.81 -16.83 -12.79
C PHE A 55 -3.78 -15.89 -12.08
N ASN A 56 -3.38 -14.65 -11.90
CA ASN A 56 -4.29 -13.61 -11.41
C ASN A 56 -3.94 -12.25 -12.03
N ALA A 57 -4.92 -11.36 -12.11
CA ALA A 57 -4.67 -9.99 -12.53
C ALA A 57 -3.79 -9.29 -11.49
N LEU A 58 -2.74 -8.61 -11.96
CA LEU A 58 -1.83 -7.86 -11.10
C LEU A 58 -2.02 -6.35 -11.24
N GLU A 59 -1.96 -5.71 -10.08
CA GLU A 59 -2.01 -4.27 -9.86
C GLU A 59 -0.71 -3.80 -9.21
N VAL A 60 -0.44 -2.51 -9.32
CA VAL A 60 0.71 -1.87 -8.69
C VAL A 60 0.19 -0.93 -7.62
N ALA A 61 0.52 -1.26 -6.38
CA ALA A 61 0.13 -0.54 -5.19
C ALA A 61 1.27 0.38 -4.75
N HIS A 62 0.97 1.64 -4.47
CA HIS A 62 1.92 2.49 -3.77
C HIS A 62 2.06 2.03 -2.31
N ILE A 63 3.29 2.06 -1.77
CA ILE A 63 3.57 1.72 -0.37
C ILE A 63 3.04 2.82 0.54
N LEU A 64 3.39 4.07 0.25
CA LEU A 64 2.74 5.24 0.83
C LEU A 64 1.85 5.89 -0.23
N PRO A 65 0.54 6.08 0.05
CA PRO A 65 -0.44 6.46 -0.95
C PRO A 65 -0.26 7.90 -1.45
N HIS A 66 -0.73 8.14 -2.67
CA HIS A 66 -0.60 9.42 -3.35
C HIS A 66 -1.36 10.56 -2.64
N SER A 67 -2.43 10.22 -1.90
CA SER A 67 -3.25 11.16 -1.12
C SER A 67 -2.43 11.95 -0.09
N LEU A 68 -1.36 11.36 0.47
CA LEU A 68 -0.46 12.06 1.41
C LEU A 68 0.23 13.29 0.83
N THR A 69 0.26 13.42 -0.50
CA THR A 69 0.99 14.50 -1.19
C THR A 69 0.12 15.39 -2.07
N GLN A 70 -1.19 15.09 -2.14
CA GLN A 70 -2.16 15.78 -3.00
C GLN A 70 -3.33 16.41 -2.23
N ASP A 71 -3.57 16.02 -0.97
CA ASP A 71 -4.66 16.58 -0.16
C ASP A 71 -4.31 18.00 0.34
N PRO A 72 -5.27 18.93 0.50
CA PRO A 72 -5.08 20.19 1.22
C PRO A 72 -4.54 20.04 2.66
N SER A 73 -4.59 18.82 3.23
CA SER A 73 -3.98 18.46 4.51
C SER A 73 -2.54 17.94 4.39
N LYS A 74 -1.94 18.01 3.19
CA LYS A 74 -0.60 17.50 2.89
C LYS A 74 0.46 17.98 3.87
N GLU A 75 0.52 19.27 4.17
CA GLU A 75 1.56 19.83 5.04
C GLU A 75 1.51 19.19 6.42
N ALA A 76 0.30 18.97 6.95
CA ALA A 76 0.10 18.26 8.21
C ALA A 76 0.48 16.78 8.10
N ALA A 77 0.08 16.10 7.03
CA ALA A 77 0.43 14.69 6.80
C ALA A 77 1.96 14.49 6.69
N LEU A 78 2.67 15.35 5.96
CA LEU A 78 4.13 15.31 5.83
C LEU A 78 4.83 15.69 7.13
N ALA A 79 4.30 16.65 7.90
CA ALA A 79 4.83 16.99 9.22
C ALA A 79 4.72 15.81 10.18
N ILE A 80 3.55 15.16 10.24
CA ILE A 80 3.32 13.95 11.02
C ILE A 80 4.26 12.81 10.56
N LEU A 81 4.40 12.61 9.26
CA LEU A 81 5.31 11.61 8.70
C LEU A 81 6.77 11.85 9.13
N ASN A 82 7.21 13.11 9.11
CA ASN A 82 8.55 13.50 9.56
C ASN A 82 8.72 13.43 11.08
N MET A 83 7.65 13.51 11.86
CA MET A 83 7.68 13.23 13.30
C MET A 83 7.89 11.73 13.58
N PHE A 84 7.34 10.86 12.73
CA PHE A 84 7.53 9.41 12.85
C PHE A 84 8.91 8.96 12.35
N ASP A 85 9.34 9.47 11.21
CA ASP A 85 10.62 9.12 10.60
C ASP A 85 11.22 10.37 9.91
N SER A 86 12.30 10.90 10.47
CA SER A 86 12.90 12.17 10.05
C SER A 86 13.34 12.14 8.58
N GLY A 87 12.71 12.95 7.74
CA GLY A 87 13.02 13.03 6.30
C GLY A 87 12.30 11.98 5.45
N ALA A 88 11.29 11.31 6.00
CA ALA A 88 10.44 10.40 5.24
C ALA A 88 9.58 11.14 4.20
N ALA A 89 9.21 12.39 4.46
CA ALA A 89 8.49 13.24 3.50
C ALA A 89 9.24 13.34 2.16
N PHE A 90 10.57 13.52 2.21
CA PHE A 90 11.40 13.60 0.99
C PHE A 90 11.39 12.33 0.14
N LEU A 91 11.00 11.17 0.70
CA LEU A 91 10.93 9.92 -0.05
C LEU A 91 9.70 9.84 -0.96
N ILE A 92 8.70 10.69 -0.72
CA ILE A 92 7.42 10.70 -1.44
C ILE A 92 7.05 12.08 -1.99
N GLU A 93 7.85 13.11 -1.74
CA GLU A 93 7.60 14.44 -2.28
C GLU A 93 7.75 14.48 -3.81
N SER A 94 6.90 15.30 -4.46
CA SER A 94 7.05 15.66 -5.88
C SER A 94 7.03 14.44 -6.83
N THR A 95 7.97 14.37 -7.77
CA THR A 95 8.07 13.34 -8.81
C THR A 95 8.44 11.96 -8.27
N ASP A 96 8.88 11.86 -7.02
CA ASP A 96 9.37 10.61 -6.45
C ASP A 96 8.27 9.65 -5.99
N ILE A 97 7.02 10.13 -5.88
CA ILE A 97 5.90 9.30 -5.45
C ILE A 97 5.58 8.15 -6.42
N ASP A 98 5.73 8.39 -7.72
CA ASP A 98 5.54 7.40 -8.78
C ASP A 98 6.84 6.65 -9.12
N ARG A 99 7.75 6.51 -8.16
CA ARG A 99 8.95 5.69 -8.35
C ARG A 99 8.71 4.25 -7.94
N PRO A 100 9.37 3.27 -8.60
CA PRO A 100 9.29 1.86 -8.22
C PRO A 100 9.62 1.59 -6.75
N ARG A 101 10.49 2.41 -6.12
CA ARG A 101 10.81 2.28 -4.69
C ARG A 101 9.61 2.46 -3.76
N ASN A 102 8.59 3.20 -4.17
CA ASN A 102 7.34 3.43 -3.43
C ASN A 102 6.22 2.54 -3.97
N ALA A 103 6.50 1.44 -4.68
CA ALA A 103 5.44 0.63 -5.26
C ALA A 103 5.77 -0.87 -5.28
N ILE A 104 4.73 -1.70 -5.15
CA ILE A 104 4.80 -3.17 -5.17
C ILE A 104 3.71 -3.78 -6.04
N THR A 105 3.99 -4.92 -6.67
CA THR A 105 2.99 -5.66 -7.46
C THR A 105 2.16 -6.61 -6.59
N LEU A 106 0.83 -6.45 -6.62
CA LEU A 106 -0.13 -7.23 -5.82
C LEU A 106 -1.28 -7.76 -6.68
N THR A 107 -1.93 -8.84 -6.23
CA THR A 107 -3.26 -9.21 -6.75
C THR A 107 -4.32 -8.27 -6.17
N HIS A 108 -5.42 -8.04 -6.89
CA HIS A 108 -6.47 -7.10 -6.49
C HIS A 108 -6.86 -7.15 -4.99
N SER A 109 -7.25 -8.31 -4.46
CA SER A 109 -7.64 -8.41 -3.04
C SER A 109 -6.50 -8.05 -2.07
N LEU A 110 -5.25 -8.40 -2.40
CA LEU A 110 -4.10 -8.07 -1.56
C LEU A 110 -3.72 -6.59 -1.67
N HIS A 111 -3.95 -5.96 -2.82
CA HIS A 111 -3.79 -4.52 -2.99
C HIS A 111 -4.75 -3.76 -2.07
N MET A 112 -6.04 -4.13 -2.08
CA MET A 112 -7.05 -3.55 -1.19
C MET A 112 -6.62 -3.64 0.27
N TRP A 113 -6.35 -4.86 0.79
CA TRP A 113 -5.97 -5.04 2.19
C TRP A 113 -4.63 -4.39 2.58
N PHE A 114 -3.71 -4.25 1.64
CA PHE A 114 -2.45 -3.53 1.86
C PHE A 114 -2.67 -2.02 1.92
N GLY A 115 -3.51 -1.47 1.04
CA GLY A 115 -3.93 -0.07 1.06
C GLY A 115 -4.67 0.32 2.34
N ASP A 116 -5.49 -0.60 2.86
CA ASP A 116 -6.24 -0.44 4.12
C ASP A 116 -5.37 -0.69 5.36
N PHE A 117 -4.06 -0.85 5.20
CA PHE A 117 -3.11 -1.15 6.28
C PHE A 117 -3.47 -2.40 7.11
N ARG A 118 -4.20 -3.36 6.52
CA ARG A 118 -4.53 -4.65 7.14
C ARG A 118 -3.46 -5.71 6.89
N ILE A 119 -2.58 -5.51 5.91
CA ILE A 119 -1.39 -6.33 5.61
C ILE A 119 -0.14 -5.46 5.72
N PHE A 120 0.92 -5.96 6.34
CA PHE A 120 2.16 -5.21 6.56
C PHE A 120 3.41 -6.09 6.45
N PHE A 121 4.57 -5.45 6.29
CA PHE A 121 5.86 -6.08 6.03
C PHE A 121 6.85 -5.77 7.15
N GLU A 122 7.29 -6.80 7.86
CA GLU A 122 8.32 -6.69 8.90
C GLU A 122 9.66 -7.17 8.35
N SER A 123 10.71 -6.33 8.46
CA SER A 123 12.06 -6.73 8.07
C SER A 123 12.56 -7.88 8.93
N ILE A 124 13.27 -8.82 8.30
CA ILE A 124 13.99 -9.86 9.04
C ILE A 124 15.46 -9.43 9.20
N ASP A 125 15.94 -9.46 10.43
CA ASP A 125 17.31 -9.07 10.76
C ASP A 125 18.33 -9.82 9.89
N GLN A 126 19.31 -9.08 9.40
CA GLN A 126 20.42 -9.59 8.59
C GLN A 126 20.01 -10.21 7.24
N GLN A 127 18.74 -10.10 6.82
CA GLN A 127 18.26 -10.59 5.53
C GLN A 127 17.76 -9.44 4.66
N ALA A 128 18.64 -8.94 3.80
CA ALA A 128 18.33 -7.83 2.90
C ALA A 128 17.10 -8.14 2.03
N HIS A 129 16.20 -7.16 1.90
CA HIS A 129 14.95 -7.25 1.13
C HIS A 129 14.07 -8.47 1.44
N THR A 130 14.21 -9.03 2.64
CA THR A 130 13.44 -10.18 3.08
C THR A 130 12.55 -9.78 4.25
N TYR A 131 11.28 -10.14 4.14
CA TYR A 131 10.25 -9.67 5.05
C TYR A 131 9.37 -10.83 5.51
N ARG A 132 8.98 -10.78 6.78
CA ARG A 132 7.80 -11.49 7.26
C ARG A 132 6.58 -10.62 6.95
N ILE A 133 5.66 -11.17 6.17
CA ILE A 133 4.43 -10.50 5.78
C ILE A 133 3.31 -11.03 6.66
N ASN A 134 2.71 -10.13 7.42
CA ASN A 134 1.69 -10.42 8.42
C ASN A 134 0.40 -9.66 8.11
N THR A 135 -0.66 -9.95 8.86
CA THR A 135 -1.95 -9.30 8.72
C THR A 135 -2.68 -9.21 10.06
N PHE A 136 -3.53 -8.19 10.19
CA PHE A 136 -4.50 -8.09 11.28
C PHE A 136 -5.85 -8.75 10.94
N LEU A 137 -6.00 -9.28 9.73
CA LEU A 137 -7.22 -9.95 9.30
C LEU A 137 -7.34 -11.35 9.93
N PRO A 138 -8.56 -11.85 10.14
CA PRO A 138 -8.78 -13.23 10.54
C PRO A 138 -8.15 -14.23 9.55
N PRO A 139 -7.50 -15.32 10.01
CA PRO A 139 -6.76 -16.24 9.13
C PRO A 139 -7.56 -16.84 7.96
N GLY A 140 -8.87 -17.05 8.15
CA GLY A 140 -9.76 -17.61 7.14
C GLY A 140 -10.00 -16.68 5.95
N LEU A 141 -9.88 -15.36 6.13
CA LEU A 141 -10.21 -14.38 5.10
C LEU A 141 -9.23 -14.40 3.91
N LEU A 142 -7.98 -14.82 4.17
CA LEU A 142 -6.95 -14.95 3.14
C LEU A 142 -6.63 -16.42 2.81
N GLY A 143 -7.50 -17.35 3.18
CA GLY A 143 -7.32 -18.78 2.91
C GLY A 143 -6.02 -19.35 3.50
N GLY A 144 -5.55 -18.82 4.63
CA GLY A 144 -4.29 -19.23 5.26
C GLY A 144 -3.02 -18.79 4.52
N LEU A 145 -3.10 -17.83 3.58
CA LEU A 145 -1.94 -17.32 2.84
C LEU A 145 -0.90 -16.64 3.74
N LEU A 146 -1.35 -15.94 4.79
CA LEU A 146 -0.51 -15.21 5.73
C LEU A 146 -0.55 -15.87 7.12
N PRO A 147 0.56 -15.85 7.88
CA PRO A 147 1.80 -15.15 7.60
C PRO A 147 2.72 -15.87 6.61
N VAL A 148 3.58 -15.12 5.91
CA VAL A 148 4.54 -15.71 4.97
C VAL A 148 5.84 -14.93 4.91
N THR A 149 6.96 -15.61 4.67
CA THR A 149 8.26 -14.96 4.44
C THR A 149 8.53 -14.83 2.94
N ARG A 150 8.98 -13.63 2.53
CA ARG A 150 9.30 -13.32 1.13
C ARG A 150 10.57 -12.49 1.03
N THR A 151 11.48 -12.95 0.18
CA THR A 151 12.55 -12.11 -0.38
C THR A 151 12.05 -11.44 -1.65
N LEU A 152 12.05 -10.12 -1.68
CA LEU A 152 11.61 -9.33 -2.83
C LEU A 152 12.68 -9.35 -3.92
N HIS A 153 12.25 -9.41 -5.18
CA HIS A 153 13.17 -9.50 -6.30
C HIS A 153 13.92 -8.19 -6.52
N LEU A 154 15.21 -8.33 -6.81
CA LEU A 154 16.07 -7.25 -7.27
C LEU A 154 16.34 -7.50 -8.76
N THR A 155 16.27 -6.45 -9.57
CA THR A 155 16.75 -6.56 -10.95
C THR A 155 18.25 -6.80 -10.96
N GLU A 156 18.74 -7.69 -11.83
CA GLU A 156 20.16 -8.06 -11.90
C GLU A 156 21.07 -6.84 -12.11
N THR A 157 20.66 -5.95 -13.00
CA THR A 157 21.36 -4.70 -13.33
C THR A 157 21.07 -3.57 -12.35
N ARG A 158 20.17 -3.77 -11.38
CA ARG A 158 19.65 -2.74 -10.46
C ARG A 158 19.14 -1.48 -11.18
N SER A 159 18.69 -1.62 -12.42
CA SER A 159 18.16 -0.52 -13.22
C SER A 159 16.78 -0.04 -12.76
N ILE A 160 16.04 -0.91 -12.05
CA ILE A 160 14.75 -0.60 -11.44
C ILE A 160 14.91 -0.68 -9.93
N ASP A 161 14.60 0.44 -9.26
CA ASP A 161 14.68 0.55 -7.80
C ASP A 161 13.84 -0.56 -7.11
N PRO A 162 14.40 -1.23 -6.08
CA PRO A 162 13.62 -2.14 -5.26
C PRO A 162 12.65 -1.37 -4.35
N PRO A 163 11.59 -2.04 -3.86
CA PRO A 163 10.75 -1.48 -2.80
C PRO A 163 11.62 -1.02 -1.63
N SER A 164 11.44 0.24 -1.22
CA SER A 164 12.25 0.84 -0.17
C SER A 164 11.96 0.18 1.17
N PRO A 165 12.98 -0.41 1.84
CA PRO A 165 12.80 -0.97 3.19
C PRO A 165 12.26 0.06 4.19
N ARG A 166 12.69 1.33 4.05
CA ARG A 166 12.23 2.42 4.90
C ARG A 166 10.75 2.75 4.68
N LEU A 167 10.27 2.76 3.43
CA LEU A 167 8.85 2.99 3.15
C LEU A 167 7.98 1.85 3.66
N LEU A 168 8.43 0.59 3.52
CA LEU A 168 7.74 -0.57 4.08
C LEU A 168 7.69 -0.52 5.61
N ALA A 169 8.77 -0.11 6.28
CA ALA A 169 8.80 0.06 7.73
C ALA A 169 7.82 1.15 8.20
N ILE A 170 7.76 2.28 7.50
CA ILE A 170 6.78 3.35 7.78
C ILE A 170 5.36 2.84 7.59
N HIS A 171 5.05 2.17 6.47
CA HIS A 171 3.74 1.58 6.22
C HIS A 171 3.35 0.61 7.35
N SER A 172 4.27 -0.26 7.76
CA SER A 172 4.08 -1.19 8.88
C SER A 172 3.80 -0.46 10.19
N ALA A 173 4.54 0.60 10.50
CA ALA A 173 4.31 1.40 11.70
C ALA A 173 2.91 2.04 11.71
N ILE A 174 2.49 2.61 10.58
CA ILE A 174 1.14 3.17 10.41
C ILE A 174 0.08 2.08 10.61
N ALA A 175 0.27 0.89 10.02
CA ALA A 175 -0.63 -0.24 10.20
C ALA A 175 -0.80 -0.64 11.67
N HIS A 176 0.30 -0.75 12.41
CA HIS A 176 0.24 -1.03 13.84
C HIS A 176 -0.47 0.08 14.63
N ILE A 177 -0.19 1.35 14.33
CA ILE A 177 -0.86 2.47 15.02
C ILE A 177 -2.36 2.44 14.77
N LEU A 178 -2.81 2.30 13.51
CA LEU A 178 -4.22 2.25 13.16
C LEU A 178 -4.94 1.07 13.83
N HIS A 179 -4.28 -0.09 13.88
CA HIS A 179 -4.81 -1.28 14.55
C HIS A 179 -4.91 -1.10 16.07
N LEU A 180 -3.83 -0.65 16.73
CA LEU A 180 -3.76 -0.53 18.19
C LEU A 180 -4.62 0.62 18.74
N SER A 181 -4.80 1.70 17.98
CA SER A 181 -5.61 2.84 18.38
C SER A 181 -7.11 2.65 18.17
N ALA A 182 -7.53 1.53 17.55
CA ALA A 182 -8.88 1.36 16.98
C ALA A 182 -9.32 2.51 16.05
N ALA A 183 -8.39 3.38 15.65
CA ALA A 183 -8.68 4.51 14.78
C ALA A 183 -9.06 4.02 13.38
N GLY A 184 -8.57 2.84 12.95
CA GLY A 184 -9.02 2.23 11.70
C GLY A 184 -10.54 2.04 11.68
N ASP A 185 -11.09 1.35 12.67
CA ASP A 185 -12.53 1.08 12.72
C ASP A 185 -13.36 2.35 13.00
N TYR A 186 -12.78 3.37 13.64
CA TYR A 186 -13.42 4.68 13.81
C TYR A 186 -13.46 5.47 12.49
N ILE A 187 -12.34 5.52 11.76
CA ILE A 187 -12.24 6.20 10.46
C ILE A 187 -13.13 5.50 9.44
N ASP A 188 -13.12 4.17 9.38
CA ASP A 188 -13.97 3.38 8.49
C ASP A 188 -15.45 3.70 8.70
N LYS A 189 -15.90 3.80 9.96
CA LYS A 189 -17.27 4.22 10.30
C LYS A 189 -17.58 5.65 9.88
N VAL A 190 -16.66 6.60 10.13
CA VAL A 190 -16.86 7.99 9.71
C VAL A 190 -16.97 8.08 8.19
N LEU A 191 -16.15 7.36 7.44
CA LEU A 191 -16.20 7.32 5.98
C LEU A 191 -17.50 6.67 5.48
N GLN A 192 -17.91 5.55 6.07
CA GLN A 192 -19.18 4.90 5.75
C GLN A 192 -20.38 5.81 6.04
N ASP A 193 -20.38 6.49 7.20
CA ASP A 193 -21.44 7.43 7.58
C ASP A 193 -21.49 8.63 6.63
N MET A 194 -20.36 9.06 6.07
CA MET A 194 -20.28 10.13 5.07
C MET A 194 -20.82 9.70 3.70
N GLU A 195 -20.57 8.46 3.28
CA GLU A 195 -21.10 7.89 2.03
C GLU A 195 -22.61 7.62 2.14
N GLU A 196 -23.10 7.18 3.29
CA GLU A 196 -24.52 6.86 3.52
C GLU A 196 -25.38 8.10 3.83
N ASN A 197 -24.83 9.14 4.49
CA ASN A 197 -25.61 10.30 4.97
C ASN A 197 -25.24 11.63 4.29
N GLY A 198 -24.66 11.59 3.09
CA GLY A 198 -23.95 12.69 2.44
C GLY A 198 -24.61 14.07 2.33
N VAL A 199 -25.93 14.23 2.57
CA VAL A 199 -26.57 15.53 2.78
C VAL A 199 -27.80 15.35 3.68
N ARG A 200 -27.79 15.92 4.90
CA ARG A 200 -29.05 16.18 5.64
C ARG A 200 -29.73 17.41 5.02
N GLU A 201 -31.06 17.42 4.99
CA GLU A 201 -31.88 18.49 4.37
C GLU A 201 -31.56 19.92 4.87
N ASP A 202 -30.85 20.07 6.00
CA ASP A 202 -30.45 21.35 6.59
C ASP A 202 -29.16 21.96 6.02
N GLY A 203 -28.49 21.28 5.08
CA GLY A 203 -27.28 21.76 4.42
C GLY A 203 -26.03 21.78 5.31
N SER A 204 -26.11 21.25 6.53
CA SER A 204 -24.95 21.05 7.39
C SER A 204 -24.21 19.76 6.99
N THR A 205 -22.88 19.81 7.02
CA THR A 205 -22.05 18.62 6.80
C THR A 205 -21.52 18.14 8.15
N GLU A 206 -21.38 16.82 8.35
CA GLU A 206 -20.79 16.29 9.59
C GLU A 206 -19.31 16.69 9.77
N LEU A 207 -18.66 17.20 8.71
CA LEU A 207 -17.39 17.95 8.78
C LEU A 207 -17.48 19.19 9.69
N ASP A 208 -18.61 19.92 9.66
CA ASP A 208 -18.86 21.08 10.52
C ASP A 208 -18.97 20.68 12.00
N ARG A 209 -19.48 19.46 12.28
CA ARG A 209 -19.50 18.88 13.63
C ARG A 209 -18.13 18.44 14.11
N LEU A 210 -17.33 17.80 13.25
CA LEU A 210 -15.96 17.41 13.56
C LEU A 210 -15.07 18.63 13.86
N VAL A 211 -15.22 19.72 13.09
CA VAL A 211 -14.54 20.99 13.34
C VAL A 211 -15.00 21.62 14.67
N LYS A 212 -16.30 21.60 14.97
CA LYS A 212 -16.86 22.10 16.25
C LYS A 212 -16.39 21.29 17.47
N LEU A 213 -16.25 19.97 17.35
CA LEU A 213 -15.70 19.11 18.40
C LEU A 213 -14.22 19.41 18.68
N ARG A 214 -13.43 19.74 17.64
CA ARG A 214 -12.02 20.12 17.78
C ARG A 214 -11.82 21.46 18.49
N LEU A 215 -12.74 22.42 18.31
CA LEU A 215 -12.68 23.74 18.93
C LEU A 215 -13.08 23.75 20.41
N ASN A 216 -13.89 22.79 20.85
CA ASN A 216 -14.33 22.70 22.25
C ASN A 216 -13.30 22.02 23.19
N GLY A 217 -12.21 21.45 22.64
CA GLY A 217 -11.12 20.83 23.41
C GLY A 217 -9.98 21.77 23.81
N TRP A 218 -10.04 23.05 23.41
CA TRP A 218 -9.05 24.08 23.72
C TRP A 218 -9.65 25.25 24.53
N SER A 219 -10.41 24.94 25.58
CA SER A 219 -10.58 25.89 26.68
C SER A 219 -9.31 25.87 27.52
N VAL A 220 -8.40 26.82 27.24
CA VAL A 220 -7.28 27.16 28.12
C VAL A 220 -7.86 27.52 29.49
N SER A 221 -7.57 26.71 30.50
CA SER A 221 -7.86 27.03 31.88
C SER A 221 -6.99 28.21 32.32
N GLU A 222 -7.59 29.39 32.45
CA GLU A 222 -7.02 30.49 33.22
C GLU A 222 -6.90 30.04 34.69
N VAL A 223 -5.67 29.96 35.18
CA VAL A 223 -5.38 29.79 36.61
C VAL A 223 -5.45 31.18 37.24
N SER A 224 -6.46 31.39 38.09
CA SER A 224 -6.52 32.50 39.02
C SER A 224 -5.70 32.19 40.26
N GLY A 225 -4.75 33.08 40.56
CA GLY A 225 -3.92 33.10 41.77
C GLY A 225 -3.10 34.37 41.82
#